data_AF-A0A1Z4VRS6-F1
#
_entry.id   AF-A0A1Z4VRS6-F1
#
_cell.length_a   1.000
_cell.length_b   1.000
_cell.length_c   1.000
_cell.angle_alpha   90.00
_cell.angle_beta   90.00
_cell.angle_gamma   90.00
#
_symmetry.space_group_name_H-M   'P 1'
#
loop_
_entity.id
_entity.type
_entity.pdbx_description
1 polymer ?
#
loop_
_entity_poly.entity_id
_entity_poly.type
_entity_poly.pdbx_seq_one_letter_code
_entity_poly.pdbx_strand_id
1 'polypeptide(L)' 'MEVSSSFYDGVVAEYSPALPEFLLGIGGFGIALIAVALAVKVLPFMPQKLDDASADPHHAGSSADAAAGKAA' A
#
# COMPACT_ATOMS: atom_id res chain seq x y z
N MET A 1 -7.70 8.40 -32.82
CA MET A 1 -6.45 7.73 -32.40
C MET A 1 -6.23 6.59 -33.37
N GLU A 2 -5.18 6.66 -34.18
CA GLU A 2 -4.82 5.64 -35.17
C GLU A 2 -3.82 4.66 -34.51
N VAL A 3 -4.05 3.35 -34.66
CA VAL A 3 -3.15 2.31 -34.15
C VAL A 3 -2.36 1.76 -35.35
N SER A 4 -1.04 1.99 -35.37
CA SER A 4 -0.15 1.52 -36.44
C SER A 4 0.76 0.40 -35.94
N SER A 5 0.96 -0.63 -36.76
CA SER A 5 1.93 -1.70 -36.47
C SER A 5 3.34 -1.28 -36.89
N SER A 6 4.36 -1.66 -36.11
CA SER A 6 5.77 -1.39 -36.44
C SER A 6 6.37 -2.35 -37.47
N PHE A 7 5.60 -3.35 -37.90
CA PHE A 7 6.01 -4.37 -38.87
C PHE A 7 5.73 -3.97 -40.33
N TYR A 8 5.07 -2.82 -40.57
CA TYR A 8 4.76 -2.28 -41.91
C TYR A 8 4.05 -3.26 -42.86
N ASP A 9 3.35 -4.25 -42.31
CA ASP A 9 2.58 -5.26 -43.05
C ASP A 9 1.09 -4.90 -43.14
N GLY A 10 0.66 -3.81 -42.51
CA GLY A 10 -0.73 -3.37 -42.46
C GLY A 10 -1.62 -4.19 -41.51
N VAL A 11 -1.06 -5.13 -40.74
CA VAL A 11 -1.79 -5.98 -39.81
C VAL A 11 -1.64 -5.45 -38.38
N VAL A 12 -2.76 -5.26 -37.68
CA VAL A 12 -2.79 -4.94 -36.25
C VAL A 12 -3.06 -6.24 -35.49
N ALA A 13 -2.11 -6.67 -34.67
CA ALA A 13 -2.26 -7.88 -33.86
C ALA A 13 -3.28 -7.68 -32.73
N GLU A 14 -4.21 -8.61 -32.59
CA GLU A 14 -5.21 -8.61 -31.53
C GLU A 14 -4.65 -9.31 -30.28
N TYR A 15 -4.71 -8.65 -29.11
CA TYR A 15 -4.28 -9.23 -27.84
C TYR A 15 -5.48 -9.80 -27.08
N SER A 16 -5.58 -11.12 -27.05
CA SER A 16 -6.56 -11.84 -26.23
C SER A 16 -5.83 -12.46 -25.03
N PRO A 17 -5.96 -11.88 -23.82
CA PRO A 17 -5.27 -12.38 -22.64
C PRO A 17 -5.78 -13.78 -22.28
N ALA A 18 -4.85 -14.70 -22.02
CA ALA A 18 -5.17 -16.05 -21.59
C ALA A 18 -5.14 -16.20 -20.07
N LEU A 19 -5.65 -17.33 -19.58
CA LEU A 19 -5.75 -17.63 -18.15
C LEU A 19 -4.40 -17.55 -17.40
N PRO A 20 -3.27 -18.04 -17.96
CA PRO A 20 -1.96 -17.92 -17.31
C PRO A 20 -1.54 -16.47 -17.03
N GLU A 21 -1.88 -15.52 -17.89
CA GLU A 21 -1.54 -14.10 -17.76
C GLU A 21 -2.28 -13.47 -16.59
N PHE A 22 -3.56 -13.83 -16.40
CA PHE A 22 -4.31 -13.43 -15.22
C PHE A 22 -3.72 -14.03 -13.94
N LEU A 23 -3.37 -15.32 -13.97
CA LEU A 23 -2.73 -15.98 -12.84
C LEU A 23 -1.36 -15.36 -12.52
N LEU A 24 -0.60 -14.97 -13.54
CA LEU A 24 0.68 -14.28 -13.38
C LEU A 24 0.47 -12.90 -12.72
N GLY A 25 -0.53 -12.14 -13.14
CA GLY A 25 -0.90 -10.87 -12.52
C GLY A 25 -1.26 -11.01 -11.04
N ILE A 26 -2.16 -11.97 -10.72
CA ILE A 26 -2.59 -12.24 -9.34
C ILE A 26 -1.42 -12.77 -8.50
N GLY A 27 -0.60 -13.66 -9.07
CA GLY A 27 0.58 -14.21 -8.40
C GLY A 27 1.60 -13.13 -8.06
N GLY A 28 1.91 -12.23 -9.00
CA GLY A 28 2.78 -11.08 -8.77
C GLY A 28 2.25 -10.15 -7.68
N PHE A 29 0.94 -9.85 -7.71
CA PHE A 29 0.28 -9.05 -6.66
C PHE A 29 0.36 -9.71 -5.28
N GLY A 30 0.09 -11.02 -5.21
CA GLY A 30 0.20 -11.79 -3.97
C GLY A 30 1.62 -11.78 -3.41
N ILE A 31 2.64 -12.00 -4.25
CA ILE A 31 4.05 -11.95 -3.85
C ILE A 31 4.42 -10.56 -3.34
N ALA A 32 3.96 -9.48 -3.99
CA ALA A 32 4.22 -8.11 -3.55
C ALA A 32 3.66 -7.86 -2.15
N LEU A 33 2.42 -8.27 -1.88
CA LEU A 33 1.80 -8.12 -0.55
C LEU A 33 2.53 -8.94 0.52
N ILE A 34 2.92 -10.18 0.20
CA ILE A 34 3.70 -11.02 1.11
C ILE A 34 5.04 -10.36 1.43
N ALA A 35 5.74 -9.85 0.40
CA ALA A 35 7.02 -9.17 0.59
C ALA A 35 6.88 -7.93 1.49
N VAL A 36 5.85 -7.11 1.29
CA VAL A 36 5.56 -5.95 2.15
C VAL A 36 5.27 -6.37 3.59
N ALA A 37 4.42 -7.38 3.79
CA ALA A 37 4.10 -7.88 5.12
C ALA A 37 5.34 -8.41 5.84
N LEU A 38 6.19 -9.15 5.15
CA LEU A 38 7.46 -9.65 5.69
C LEU A 38 8.42 -8.52 6.00
N ALA A 39 8.55 -7.51 5.12
CA ALA A 39 9.39 -6.35 5.35
C ALA A 39 8.97 -5.59 6.62
N VAL A 40 7.68 -5.32 6.78
CA VAL A 40 7.12 -4.65 7.98
C VAL A 40 7.31 -5.50 9.24
N LYS A 41 7.20 -6.83 9.13
CA LYS A 41 7.28 -7.75 10.28
C LYS A 41 8.70 -8.03 10.75
N VAL A 42 9.66 -8.15 9.83
CA VAL A 42 11.02 -8.62 10.12
C VAL A 42 12.00 -7.45 10.29
N LEU A 43 11.82 -6.38 9.53
CA LEU A 43 12.69 -5.21 9.61
C LEU A 43 12.07 -4.17 10.56
N PRO A 44 12.88 -3.34 11.23
CA PRO A 44 12.39 -2.25 12.08
C PRO A 44 11.88 -1.07 11.24
N PHE A 45 10.91 -1.33 10.36
CA PHE A 45 10.26 -0.31 9.53
C PHE A 45 9.27 0.54 10.33
N MET A 46 8.66 -0.03 11.38
CA MET A 46 7.68 0.67 12.22
C MET A 46 8.28 1.09 13.58
N PRO A 47 7.81 2.22 14.13
CA PRO A 47 8.21 2.64 15.47
C PRO A 47 7.72 1.63 16.53
N GLN A 48 8.48 1.50 17.61
CA GLN A 48 8.17 0.56 18.71
C GLN A 48 6.95 0.99 19.53
N LYS A 49 6.55 2.27 19.42
CA LYS A 49 5.44 2.87 20.13
C LYS A 49 4.63 3.75 19.19
N LEU A 50 3.32 3.67 19.33
CA LEU A 50 2.35 4.41 18.53
C LEU A 50 1.32 5.12 19.43
N ASP A 51 1.61 5.26 20.72
CA ASP A 51 0.74 6.02 21.64
C ASP A 51 0.83 7.52 21.36
N ASP A 52 -0.30 8.22 21.50
CA ASP A 52 -0.40 9.66 21.20
C ASP A 52 0.64 10.49 21.94
N ALA A 53 0.96 10.13 23.19
CA ALA A 53 2.00 10.83 23.96
C ALA A 53 3.40 10.71 23.34
N SER A 54 3.69 9.61 22.64
CA SER A 54 4.96 9.38 21.94
C SER A 54 4.95 9.85 20.49
N ALA A 55 3.77 9.92 19.87
CA ALA A 55 3.60 10.19 18.44
C ALA A 55 3.21 11.65 18.13
N ASP A 56 2.53 12.34 19.04
CA ASP A 56 2.04 13.71 18.85
C ASP A 56 3.02 14.76 19.43
N PRO A 57 3.70 15.55 18.59
CA PRO A 57 4.57 16.63 19.05
C PRO A 57 3.83 17.78 19.75
N HIS A 58 2.49 17.80 19.72
CA HIS A 58 1.64 18.86 20.30
C HIS A 58 0.86 18.44 21.56
N HIS A 59 1.06 17.21 22.07
CA HIS A 59 0.26 16.65 23.17
C HIS A 59 0.50 17.28 24.57
N ALA A 60 1.52 18.14 24.73
CA ALA A 60 1.92 18.72 26.02
C ALA A 60 0.87 19.64 26.67
N GLY A 61 -0.26 19.95 26.00
CA GLY A 61 -1.28 20.89 26.49
C GLY A 61 -2.61 20.30 26.97
N SER A 62 -2.91 19.01 26.74
CA SER A 62 -4.27 18.47 26.95
C SER A 62 -4.49 17.82 28.33
N SER A 63 -3.44 17.56 29.12
CA SER A 63 -3.59 16.97 30.45
C SER A 63 -4.31 17.87 31.48
N ALA A 64 -4.58 19.13 31.14
CA ALA A 64 -5.36 20.04 31.98
C ALA A 64 -6.89 19.91 31.80
N ASP A 65 -7.37 19.37 30.67
CA ASP A 65 -8.81 19.34 30.35
C ASP A 65 -9.49 18.00 30.69
N ALA A 66 -8.76 16.88 30.57
CA ALA A 66 -9.29 15.54 30.86
C ALA A 66 -9.60 15.30 32.36
N ALA A 67 -8.97 16.04 33.28
CA ALA A 67 -9.26 15.96 34.71
C ALA A 67 -10.56 16.69 35.11
N ALA A 68 -11.03 17.65 34.30
CA ALA A 68 -12.25 18.41 34.57
C ALA A 68 -13.52 17.65 34.18
N GLY A 69 -13.46 16.72 33.22
CA GLY A 69 -14.60 15.92 32.76
C GLY A 69 -14.95 14.70 33.63
N LYS A 70 -14.16 14.39 34.67
CA LYS A 70 -14.38 13.21 35.54
C LYS A 70 -14.94 13.56 36.93
N ALA A 71 -15.29 14.82 37.16
CA ALA A 71 -15.86 15.33 38.41
C ALA A 71 -17.30 15.87 38.28
N ALA A 72 -18.02 15.51 37.21
CA ALA A 72 -19.45 15.78 37.03
C ALA A 72 -20.24 14.47 36.94
#